data_AF-F8KPQ9-F1
#
_entry.id   AF-F8KPQ9-F1
#
_cell.length_a   1.000
_cell.length_b   1.000
_cell.length_c   1.000
_cell.angle_alpha   90.00
_cell.angle_beta   90.00
_cell.angle_gamma   90.00
#
_symmetry.space_group_name_H-M   'P 1'
#
loop_
_entity.id
_entity.type
_entity.pdbx_description
1 polymer ?
#
loop_
_entity_poly.entity_id
_entity_poly.type
_entity_poly.pdbx_seq_one_letter_code
_entity_poly.pdbx_strand_id
1 'polypeptide(L)' 'MMAITYAEVKSQQLHVYGEKNKTLYMHAMSPSDKLLGFTANSVTVKKGQYTITYDEKGKTISTHHTP' A
#
# COMPACT_ATOMS: atom_id res chain seq x y z
N MET A 1 2.15 13.99 -11.46
CA MET A 1 1.73 12.89 -10.56
C MET A 1 2.38 11.61 -11.06
N MET A 2 2.75 10.70 -10.17
CA MET A 2 3.17 9.34 -10.55
C MET A 2 1.99 8.41 -10.32
N ALA A 3 1.60 7.63 -11.33
CA ALA A 3 0.50 6.68 -11.19
C ALA A 3 1.00 5.36 -10.59
N ILE A 4 0.23 4.80 -9.68
CA ILE A 4 0.44 3.44 -9.18
C ILE A 4 -0.11 2.48 -10.24
N THR A 5 0.74 1.57 -10.70
CA THR A 5 0.40 0.60 -11.75
C THR A 5 0.32 -0.82 -11.19
N TYR A 6 1.03 -1.09 -10.09
CA TYR A 6 1.07 -2.39 -9.47
C TYR A 6 1.40 -2.26 -7.98
N ALA A 7 0.75 -3.09 -7.16
CA ALA A 7 1.07 -3.21 -5.75
C ALA A 7 0.97 -4.69 -5.36
N GLU A 8 1.96 -5.17 -4.61
CA GLU A 8 1.98 -6.54 -4.11
C GLU A 8 2.59 -6.61 -2.71
N VAL A 9 2.28 -7.68 -1.99
CA VAL A 9 2.94 -8.00 -0.72
C VAL A 9 3.87 -9.18 -0.95
N LYS A 10 5.17 -8.95 -0.74
CA LYS A 10 6.22 -9.95 -0.90
C LYS A 10 7.12 -9.93 0.31
N SER A 11 7.39 -11.09 0.89
CA SER A 11 8.32 -11.24 2.04
C SER A 11 8.06 -10.24 3.17
N GLN A 12 6.79 -10.08 3.58
CA GLN A 12 6.39 -9.15 4.66
C GLN A 12 6.68 -7.67 4.34
N GLN A 13 6.72 -7.32 3.06
CA GLN A 13 6.83 -5.94 2.60
C GLN A 13 5.77 -5.68 1.54
N LEU A 14 5.09 -4.55 1.65
CA LEU A 14 4.29 -3.99 0.59
C LEU A 14 5.24 -3.30 -0.38
N HIS A 15 5.24 -3.75 -1.63
CA HIS A 15 5.93 -3.11 -2.74
C HIS A 15 4.93 -2.39 -3.61
N VAL A 16 5.16 -1.10 -3.85
CA VAL A 16 4.31 -0.28 -4.71
C VAL A 16 5.11 0.24 -5.87
N TYR A 17 4.62 -0.02 -7.07
CA TYR A 17 5.27 0.29 -8.32
C TYR A 17 4.43 1.27 -9.14
N GLY A 18 5.12 2.14 -9.84
CA GLY A 18 4.54 3.02 -10.83
C GLY A 18 4.96 2.65 -12.25
N GLU A 19 4.85 3.62 -13.15
CA GLU A 19 5.20 3.44 -14.55
C GLU A 19 6.61 2.89 -14.74
N LYS A 20 6.79 2.06 -15.78
CA LYS A 20 8.07 1.42 -16.13
C LYS A 20 8.65 0.56 -14.98
N ASN A 21 7.77 -0.03 -14.16
CA ASN A 21 8.13 -0.85 -13.00
C ASN A 21 9.01 -0.12 -11.97
N LYS A 22 8.95 1.21 -11.94
CA LYS A 22 9.69 2.00 -10.96
C LYS A 22 9.07 1.79 -9.58
N THR A 23 9.88 1.34 -8.61
CA THR A 23 9.46 1.32 -7.21
C THR A 23 9.17 2.75 -6.74
N LEU A 24 7.95 3.00 -6.27
CA LEU A 24 7.54 4.28 -5.69
C LEU A 24 7.91 4.33 -4.20
N TYR A 25 7.49 3.31 -3.46
CA TYR A 25 7.81 3.15 -2.05
C TYR A 25 7.61 1.71 -1.61
N MET A 26 8.08 1.43 -0.39
CA MET A 26 7.89 0.15 0.29
C MET A 26 7.47 0.39 1.72
N HIS A 27 6.59 -0.47 2.24
CA HIS A 27 6.16 -0.44 3.64
C HIS A 27 6.33 -1.82 4.28
N ALA A 28 6.79 -1.85 5.53
CA ALA A 28 6.78 -3.08 6.31
C ALA A 28 5.34 -3.56 6.53
N MET A 29 5.15 -4.88 6.44
CA MET A 29 3.90 -5.60 6.67
C MET A 29 4.17 -6.71 7.69
N SER A 30 3.19 -7.00 8.53
CA SER A 30 3.21 -8.20 9.39
C SER A 30 2.63 -9.40 8.64
N PRO A 31 2.85 -10.65 9.11
CA PRO A 31 2.28 -11.85 8.47
C PRO A 31 0.74 -11.84 8.37
N SER A 32 0.06 -11.15 9.28
CA SER A 32 -1.40 -11.00 9.29
C SER A 32 -1.91 -9.86 8.42
N ASP A 33 -1.02 -8.98 7.96
CA ASP A 33 -1.39 -7.79 7.21
C ASP A 33 -1.69 -8.17 5.75
N LYS A 34 -2.60 -7.43 5.12
CA LYS A 34 -3.07 -7.76 3.77
C LYS A 34 -3.16 -6.52 2.91
N LEU A 35 -2.77 -6.64 1.64
CA LEU A 35 -3.15 -5.68 0.62
C LEU A 35 -4.64 -5.87 0.32
N LEU A 36 -5.43 -4.81 0.49
CA LEU A 36 -6.86 -4.82 0.19
C LEU A 36 -7.13 -4.40 -1.26
N GLY A 37 -6.31 -3.49 -1.79
CA GLY A 37 -6.41 -3.04 -3.17
C GLY A 37 -5.63 -1.76 -3.42
N PHE A 38 -5.59 -1.34 -4.68
CA PHE A 38 -4.97 -0.08 -5.07
C PHE A 38 -5.73 0.54 -6.25
N THR A 39 -5.57 1.85 -6.39
CA THR A 39 -6.00 2.65 -7.54
C THR A 39 -4.76 3.31 -8.16
N ALA A 40 -4.94 4.14 -9.18
CA ALA A 40 -3.84 4.92 -9.75
C ALA A 40 -3.18 5.92 -8.77
N ASN A 41 -3.83 6.25 -7.65
CA ASN A 41 -3.35 7.28 -6.70
C ASN A 41 -3.33 6.83 -5.24
N SER A 42 -3.79 5.62 -4.92
CA SER A 42 -3.77 5.14 -3.54
C SER A 42 -3.61 3.63 -3.42
N VAL A 43 -3.10 3.19 -2.28
CA VAL A 43 -2.99 1.78 -1.89
C VAL A 43 -3.61 1.61 -0.51
N THR A 44 -4.50 0.64 -0.37
CA THR A 44 -5.17 0.34 0.89
C THR A 44 -4.70 -1.01 1.43
N VAL A 45 -4.30 -1.04 2.69
CA VAL A 45 -3.89 -2.25 3.40
C VAL A 45 -4.67 -2.43 4.69
N LYS A 46 -4.88 -3.68 5.09
CA LYS A 46 -5.22 -4.03 6.47
C LYS A 46 -3.92 -4.29 7.23
N LYS A 47 -3.65 -3.49 8.25
CA LYS A 47 -2.54 -3.64 9.20
C LYS A 47 -3.08 -3.90 10.59
N GLY A 48 -3.05 -5.16 11.03
CA GLY A 48 -3.72 -5.60 12.26
C GLY A 48 -5.20 -5.21 12.28
N GLN A 49 -5.58 -4.39 13.26
CA GLN A 49 -6.95 -3.87 13.47
C GLN A 49 -7.21 -2.54 12.74
N TYR A 50 -6.35 -2.16 11.79
CA TYR A 50 -6.49 -0.90 11.06
C TYR A 50 -6.54 -1.13 9.56
N THR A 51 -7.41 -0.41 8.88
CA THR A 51 -7.34 -0.19 7.44
C THR A 51 -6.64 1.12 7.19
N ILE A 52 -5.50 1.09 6.49
CA ILE A 52 -4.66 2.26 6.21
C ILE A 52 -4.61 2.48 4.70
N THR A 53 -4.84 3.72 4.27
CA THR A 53 -4.70 4.13 2.87
C THR A 53 -3.49 5.05 2.73
N TYR A 54 -2.61 4.71 1.79
CA TYR A 54 -1.45 5.50 1.41
C TYR A 54 -1.68 6.15 0.04
N ASP A 55 -1.12 7.34 -0.18
CA ASP A 55 -1.06 7.98 -1.50
C ASP A 55 0.05 7.37 -2.39
N GLU A 56 0.24 7.92 -3.59
CA GLU A 56 1.29 7.47 -4.53
C GLU A 56 2.72 7.72 -4.04
N LYS A 57 2.89 8.50 -2.98
CA LYS A 57 4.17 8.83 -2.34
C LYS A 57 4.40 8.01 -1.07
N GLY A 58 3.45 7.14 -0.70
CA GLY A 58 3.52 6.30 0.50
C GLY A 58 3.12 7.03 1.78
N LYS A 59 2.56 8.23 1.69
CA LYS A 59 2.05 8.98 2.83
C LYS A 59 0.67 8.47 3.21
N THR A 60 0.43 8.27 4.50
CA THR A 60 -0.90 7.94 5.01
C THR A 60 -1.87 9.11 4.76
N ILE A 61 -2.98 8.83 4.09
CA ILE A 61 -4.06 9.77 3.85
C ILE A 61 -5.36 9.38 4.57
N SER A 62 -5.48 8.13 5.01
CA SER A 62 -6.59 7.66 5.84
C SER A 62 -6.16 6.51 6.73
N THR A 63 -6.67 6.50 7.96
CA THR A 63 -6.57 5.39 8.92
C THR A 63 -7.93 5.17 9.53
N HIS A 64 -8.44 3.94 9.43
CA HIS A 64 -9.71 3.53 10.01
C HIS A 64 -9.49 2.32 10.91
N HIS A 65 -10.06 2.33 12.11
CA HIS A 65 -10.05 1.16 12.99
C HIS A 65 -11.10 0.16 12.50
N THR A 66 -10.68 -1.05 12.20
CA THR A 66 -11.53 -2.09 11.64
C THR A 66 -11.55 -3.25 12.64
N PRO A 67 -12.65 -3.40 13.40
CA PRO A 67 -12.77 -4.45 14.42
C PRO A 67 -12.70 -5.86 13.84
#